data_AF-A0A1J3DRJ9-F1
#
_entry.id   AF-A0A1J3DRJ9-F1
#
_cell.length_a   1.000
_cell.length_b   1.000
_cell.length_c   1.000
_cell.angle_alpha   90.00
_cell.angle_beta   90.00
_cell.angle_gamma   90.00
#
_symmetry.space_group_name_H-M   'P 1'
#
loop_
_entity.id
_entity.type
_entity.pdbx_description
1 polymer ?
#
loop_
_entity_poly.entity_id
_entity_poly.type
_entity_poly.pdbx_seq_one_letter_code
_entity_poly.pdbx_strand_id
1 'polypeptide(L)'
;DLLVFSDGSRHSLTGIKEVIESFKDMCGLDMNPAKSEIFFGGYSDIQVAVLSGISGFKVGTFPTRYLGLPLNPKRITISTLQPFIEKVTSKLHS
;
A
#
# COMPACT_ATOMS: atom_id res chain seq x y z
N ASP A 1 3.89 -1.39 9.86
CA ASP A 1 3.40 -1.17 8.48
C ASP A 1 2.70 -2.42 7.97
N LEU A 2 1.59 -2.25 7.26
CA LEU A 2 0.78 -3.32 6.68
C LEU A 2 0.58 -3.02 5.20
N LEU A 3 0.68 -4.05 4.35
CA LEU A 3 0.34 -3.98 2.93
C LEU A 3 -0.65 -5.10 2.61
N VAL A 4 -1.81 -4.73 2.10
CA VAL A 4 -2.90 -5.66 1.75
C VAL A 4 -3.12 -5.62 0.25
N PHE A 5 -3.18 -6.80 -0.39
CA PHE A 5 -3.50 -6.94 -1.79
C PHE A 5 -4.91 -7.51 -1.94
N SER A 6 -5.68 -6.93 -2.84
CA SER A 6 -7.03 -7.38 -3.20
C SER A 6 -7.22 -7.22 -4.71
N ASP A 7 -8.17 -7.98 -5.24
CA ASP A 7 -8.75 -7.84 -6.58
C ASP A 7 -9.35 -6.44 -6.86
N GLY A 8 -9.55 -5.62 -5.83
CA GLY A 8 -10.08 -4.25 -5.95
C GLY A 8 -11.59 -4.20 -6.15
N SER A 9 -12.29 -5.32 -5.97
CA SER A 9 -13.76 -5.33 -6.02
C SER A 9 -14.34 -4.62 -4.81
N ARG A 10 -15.55 -4.06 -4.98
CA ARG A 10 -16.29 -3.41 -3.89
C ARG A 10 -16.45 -4.33 -2.69
N HIS A 11 -16.76 -5.61 -2.93
CA HIS A 11 -16.95 -6.59 -1.87
C HIS A 11 -15.69 -6.77 -1.03
N SER A 12 -14.54 -6.94 -1.69
CA SER A 12 -13.26 -7.09 -0.99
C SER A 12 -12.86 -5.84 -0.21
N LEU A 13 -13.08 -4.64 -0.77
CA LEU A 13 -12.78 -3.40 -0.05
C LEU A 13 -13.65 -3.19 1.19
N THR A 14 -14.94 -3.51 1.09
CA THR A 14 -15.85 -3.47 2.25
C THR A 14 -15.41 -4.48 3.31
N GLY A 15 -15.11 -5.73 2.92
CA GLY A 15 -14.66 -6.75 3.85
C GLY A 15 -13.34 -6.41 4.55
N ILE A 16 -12.37 -5.84 3.83
CA ILE A 16 -11.10 -5.36 4.42
C ILE A 16 -11.38 -4.28 5.47
N LYS A 17 -12.27 -3.34 5.16
CA LYS A 17 -12.64 -2.27 6.10
C LYS A 17 -13.29 -2.85 7.36
N GLU A 18 -14.24 -3.77 7.22
CA GLU A 18 -14.91 -4.43 8.35
C GLU A 18 -13.93 -5.19 9.25
N VAL A 19 -12.95 -5.90 8.66
CA VAL A 19 -11.91 -6.60 9.43
C VAL A 19 -11.02 -5.62 10.20
N ILE A 20 -10.65 -4.49 9.58
CA ILE A 20 -9.85 -3.46 10.25
C ILE A 20 -10.63 -2.80 11.40
N GLU A 21 -11.91 -2.52 11.21
CA GLU A 21 -12.79 -1.98 12.26
C GLU A 21 -12.96 -2.99 13.41
N SER A 22 -13.19 -4.26 13.11
CA SER A 22 -13.28 -5.31 14.13
C SER A 22 -11.96 -5.47 14.90
N PHE A 23 -10.82 -5.41 14.20
CA PHE A 23 -9.49 -5.44 14.84
C PHE A 23 -9.29 -4.26 15.79
N LYS A 24 -9.71 -3.06 15.38
CA LYS A 24 -9.69 -1.87 16.23
C LYS A 24 -10.53 -2.08 17.49
N ASP A 25 -11.74 -2.61 17.36
CA ASP A 25 -12.64 -2.82 18.51
C ASP A 25 -12.08 -3.88 19.48
N MET A 26 -11.45 -4.93 18.96
CA MET A 26 -10.86 -5.99 19.78
C MET A 26 -9.54 -5.58 20.45
N CYS A 27 -8.67 -4.86 19.75
CA CYS A 27 -7.31 -4.56 20.21
C CYS A 27 -7.14 -3.12 20.71
N GLY A 28 -8.12 -2.24 20.52
CA GLY A 28 -8.01 -0.80 20.79
C GLY A 28 -7.05 -0.06 19.84
N LEU A 29 -6.60 -0.72 18.77
CA LEU A 29 -5.62 -0.20 17.83
C LEU A 29 -6.31 0.33 16.59
N ASP A 30 -6.36 1.65 16.46
CA ASP A 30 -6.90 2.30 15.27
C ASP A 30 -5.83 2.48 14.19
N MET A 31 -6.29 2.42 12.95
CA MET A 31 -5.48 2.71 11.79
C MET A 31 -5.29 4.23 11.66
N ASN A 32 -4.12 4.66 11.20
CA ASN A 32 -3.85 6.08 11.00
C ASN A 32 -4.29 6.52 9.59
N PRO A 33 -5.43 7.22 9.42
CA PRO A 33 -5.93 7.61 8.10
C PRO A 33 -4.99 8.58 7.35
N ALA A 34 -4.12 9.31 8.05
CA ALA A 34 -3.14 10.18 7.41
C ALA A 34 -1.95 9.42 6.81
N LYS A 35 -1.71 8.17 7.24
CA LYS A 35 -0.64 7.29 6.74
C LYS A 35 -1.15 6.15 5.87
N SER A 36 -2.45 5.84 5.95
CA SER A 36 -3.06 4.77 5.17
C SER A 36 -3.48 5.26 3.80
N GLU A 37 -2.95 4.62 2.78
CA GLU A 37 -3.24 4.95 1.38
C GLU A 37 -3.67 3.69 0.61
N ILE A 38 -4.59 3.87 -0.34
CA ILE A 38 -5.02 2.83 -1.28
C ILE A 38 -4.44 3.12 -2.67
N PHE A 39 -3.96 2.08 -3.34
CA PHE A 39 -3.35 2.17 -4.65
C PHE A 39 -4.12 1.32 -5.65
N PHE A 40 -4.42 1.88 -6.82
CA PHE A 40 -5.13 1.18 -7.89
C PHE A 40 -4.24 1.01 -9.11
N GLY A 41 -4.30 -0.17 -9.74
CA GLY A 41 -3.66 -0.45 -11.02
C GLY A 41 -4.68 -0.85 -12.06
N GLY A 42 -4.70 -0.19 -13.23
CA GLY A 42 -5.57 -0.54 -14.34
C GLY A 42 -7.04 -0.09 -14.22
N TYR A 43 -7.36 0.77 -13.25
CA TYR A 43 -8.70 1.36 -13.06
C TYR A 43 -8.77 2.76 -13.70
N SER A 44 -9.97 3.18 -14.13
CA SER A 44 -10.22 4.55 -14.58
C SER A 44 -10.40 5.51 -13.41
N ASP A 45 -10.20 6.82 -13.63
CA ASP A 45 -10.32 7.85 -12.59
C ASP A 45 -11.70 7.82 -11.91
N ILE A 46 -12.75 7.54 -12.67
CA ILE A 46 -14.13 7.43 -12.15
C ILE A 46 -14.24 6.23 -11.20
N GLN A 47 -13.67 5.08 -11.57
CA GLN A 47 -13.69 3.89 -10.72
C GLN A 47 -12.88 4.10 -9.44
N VAL A 48 -11.72 4.76 -9.55
CA VAL A 48 -10.87 5.12 -8.40
C VAL A 48 -11.63 6.04 -7.44
N ALA A 49 -12.33 7.06 -7.95
CA ALA A 49 -13.14 7.96 -7.12
C ALA A 49 -14.26 7.22 -6.38
N VAL A 50 -14.97 6.32 -7.06
CA VAL A 50 -16.04 5.52 -6.45
C VAL A 50 -15.50 4.56 -5.39
N LEU A 51 -14.42 3.83 -5.68
CA LEU A 51 -13.86 2.82 -4.79
C LEU A 51 -13.15 3.44 -3.57
N SER A 52 -12.48 4.58 -3.75
CA SER A 52 -11.87 5.32 -2.64
C SER A 52 -12.91 5.92 -1.70
N GLY A 53 -14.04 6.42 -2.23
CA GLY A 53 -15.16 6.91 -1.41
C GLY A 53 -15.78 5.82 -0.53
N ILE A 54 -15.84 4.57 -1.00
CA ILE A 54 -16.37 3.43 -0.23
C ILE A 54 -15.40 3.02 0.88
N SER A 55 -14.11 2.95 0.56
CA SER A 55 -13.09 2.44 1.45
C SER A 55 -12.68 3.46 2.53
N GLY A 56 -12.80 4.75 2.24
CA GLY A 56 -12.42 5.85 3.16
C GLY A 56 -10.91 6.11 3.20
N PHE A 57 -10.14 5.45 2.34
CA PHE A 57 -8.70 5.64 2.23
C PHE A 57 -8.35 6.74 1.24
N LYS A 58 -7.29 7.48 1.54
CA LYS A 58 -6.69 8.41 0.60
C LYS A 58 -6.08 7.63 -0.58
N VAL A 59 -6.33 8.07 -1.80
CA VAL A 59 -5.69 7.50 -2.98
C VAL A 59 -4.22 7.89 -3.01
N GLY A 60 -3.35 6.90 -3.02
CA GLY A 60 -1.92 7.06 -3.18
C GLY A 60 -1.49 7.00 -4.66
N THR A 61 -0.32 7.55 -4.96
CA THR A 61 0.28 7.53 -6.30
C THR A 61 1.61 6.81 -6.29
N PHE A 62 1.88 6.05 -7.36
CA PHE A 62 3.18 5.45 -7.58
C PHE A 62 4.17 6.42 -8.25
N PRO A 63 5.49 6.25 -8.06
CA PRO A 63 6.14 5.26 -7.19
C PRO A 63 6.08 5.65 -5.70
N THR A 64 5.88 4.67 -4.82
CA THR A 64 5.88 4.88 -3.36
C THR A 64 6.96 4.00 -2.68
N ARG A 65 7.04 4.00 -1.36
CA ARG A 65 7.95 3.12 -0.61
C ARG A 65 7.19 2.25 0.38
N TYR A 66 7.57 0.98 0.45
CA TYR A 66 7.14 0.06 1.49
C TYR A 66 8.38 -0.54 2.18
N LEU A 67 8.47 -0.38 3.50
CA LEU A 67 9.65 -0.79 4.29
C LEU A 67 10.98 -0.24 3.75
N GLY A 68 10.95 0.97 3.18
CA GLY A 68 12.12 1.64 2.60
C GLY A 68 12.44 1.24 1.16
N LEU A 69 11.82 0.19 0.62
CA LEU A 69 12.00 -0.27 -0.77
C LEU A 69 11.02 0.41 -1.72
N PRO A 70 11.41 0.67 -2.98
CA PRO A 70 10.53 1.28 -3.97
C PRO A 70 9.43 0.30 -4.38
N LEU A 71 8.19 0.76 -4.29
CA LEU A 71 7.01 0.06 -4.76
C LEU A 71 6.55 0.73 -6.06
N ASN A 72 6.52 -0.06 -7.14
CA ASN A 72 6.18 0.40 -8.48
C ASN A 72 5.20 -0.61 -9.12
N PRO A 73 4.15 -0.15 -9.84
CA PRO A 73 3.23 -1.02 -10.56
C PRO A 73 3.90 -1.69 -11.76
N LYS A 74 5.02 -1.13 -12.24
CA LYS A 74 5.86 -1.72 -13.28
C LYS A 74 6.91 -2.64 -12.67
N ARG A 75 7.42 -3.55 -13.50
CA ARG A 75 8.54 -4.43 -13.13
C ARG A 75 9.71 -3.61 -12.60
N ILE A 76 10.11 -3.88 -11.36
CA ILE A 76 11.26 -3.22 -10.74
C ILE A 76 12.53 -3.66 -11.47
N THR A 77 13.34 -2.69 -11.91
CA THR A 77 14.60 -2.96 -12.60
C THR A 77 15.75 -3.12 -11.61
N ILE A 78 16.80 -3.85 -12.00
CA ILE A 78 18.03 -3.98 -11.20
C ILE A 78 18.62 -2.60 -10.88
N SER A 79 18.62 -1.68 -11.85
CA SER A 79 19.08 -0.30 -11.66
C SER A 79 18.34 0.43 -10.52
N THR A 80 17.06 0.13 -10.31
CA THR A 80 16.26 0.71 -9.22
C THR A 80 16.67 0.13 -7.86
N LEU A 81 17.14 -1.12 -7.82
CA LEU A 81 17.57 -1.82 -6.61
C LEU A 81 19.06 -1.65 -6.29
N GLN A 82 19.88 -1.27 -7.28
CA GLN A 82 21.32 -1.05 -7.16
C GLN A 82 21.75 -0.26 -5.90
N PRO A 83 21.16 0.91 -5.57
CA PRO A 83 21.56 1.65 -4.38
C PRO A 83 21.27 0.91 -3.07
N PHE A 84 20.28 0.00 -3.05
CA PHE A 84 19.99 -0.84 -1.90
C PHE A 84 21.00 -1.97 -1.75
N ILE A 85 21.43 -2.56 -2.88
CA ILE A 85 22.48 -3.58 -2.90
C ILE A 85 23.78 -2.98 -2.37
N GLU A 86 24.20 -1.82 -2.87
CA GLU A 86 25.40 -1.11 -2.40
C GLU A 86 25.35 -0.80 -0.90
N LYS A 87 24.18 -0.42 -0.39
CA LYS A 87 23.97 -0.18 1.05
C LYS A 87 24.10 -1.44 1.90
N VAL A 88 23.72 -2.61 1.37
CA VAL A 88 23.90 -3.89 2.06
C VAL A 88 25.37 -4.32 1.99
N THR A 89 25.98 -4.26 0.81
CA THR A 89 27.38 -4.65 0.58
C THR A 89 28.34 -3.80 1.41
N SER A 90 28.14 -2.48 1.48
CA SER A 90 28.97 -1.60 2.32
C SER A 90 28.90 -1.93 3.81
N LYS A 91 27.76 -2.43 4.31
CA LYS A 91 27.62 -2.87 5.70
C LYS A 91 28.26 -4.23 5.98
N LEU A 92 28.40 -5.08 4.97
CA LEU A 92 29.05 -6.39 5.10
C LEU A 92 30.58 -6.28 5.06
N HIS A 93 31.12 -5.23 4.44
CA HIS A 93 32.55 -4.95 4.37
C HIS A 93 33.06 -4.02 5.49
N SER A 94 32.18 -3.61 6.41
CA SER A 94 32.54 -2.90 7.64
C SER A 94 32.62 -3.88 8.82
#